data_AF-A0A6G6GIG4-F1
#
_entry.id   AF-A0A6G6GIG4-F1
#
_cell.length_a   1.000
_cell.length_b   1.000
_cell.length_c   1.000
_cell.angle_alpha   90.00
_cell.angle_beta   90.00
_cell.angle_gamma   90.00
#
_symmetry.space_group_name_H-M   'P 1'
#
loop_
_entity.id
_entity.type
_entity.pdbx_description
1 polymer ?
#
loop_
_entity_poly.entity_id
_entity_poly.type
_entity_poly.pdbx_seq_one_letter_code
_entity_poly.pdbx_strand_id
1 'polypeptide(L)'
;MVRSWYFLLALLLSSVHVLMATESSSSSNEDISELLNELNTQIQAKSITFNVAINLLEQELNTTNQNLKTASTTDEMVRMLFQRMELEEDIKQVNNRYISDISKIRYLKGLQIIKILYEKTLSLDHHFATVSTLNEINKISNPNQYEDFRNVKDLLEKDRDKKTGFSLSTLLGDNIYTSVVHSLVSLFSNNQVSKTEKEKSLQQVECILDFTLRMNNDLNTIYFETAFLQKSNETVMKDLEQLFRDYTQPIRYTTELKKCRENDDWSLIRGKLNTYLETLETTIESNTEDNKIRSMQINLQFPIDRLLQFITQYNSFIDQGSKFYEKFDIMLNSYENEQQCSSKIPVAYKTLKKNISLSIDKFNTAYKPIEINGSKLKQLLYGINEYE
;
A
#
# COMPACT_ATOMS: atom_id res chain seq x y z
N MET A 1 61.24 24.54 -8.62
CA MET A 1 59.85 25.00 -8.85
C MET A 1 59.02 24.16 -9.83
N VAL A 2 59.57 23.14 -10.53
CA VAL A 2 58.79 22.33 -11.51
C VAL A 2 58.26 21.00 -10.94
N ARG A 3 58.80 20.51 -9.80
CA ARG A 3 58.35 19.25 -9.17
C ARG A 3 57.10 19.36 -8.28
N SER A 4 56.69 20.56 -7.91
CA SER A 4 55.51 20.77 -7.02
C SER A 4 54.18 20.86 -7.78
N TRP A 5 54.22 21.00 -9.12
CA TRP A 5 53.02 21.09 -9.95
C TRP A 5 52.46 19.72 -10.35
N TYR A 6 53.30 18.70 -10.49
CA TYR A 6 52.84 17.35 -10.82
C TYR A 6 52.06 16.66 -9.70
N PHE A 7 52.32 17.01 -8.44
CA PHE A 7 51.56 16.49 -7.30
C PHE A 7 50.17 17.12 -7.16
N LEU A 8 50.01 18.40 -7.53
CA LEU A 8 48.70 19.08 -7.54
C LEU A 8 47.83 18.63 -8.73
N LEU A 9 48.43 18.32 -9.89
CA LEU A 9 47.68 17.80 -11.02
C LEU A 9 47.20 16.35 -10.82
N ALA A 10 47.99 15.51 -10.12
CA ALA A 10 47.61 14.13 -9.81
C ALA A 10 46.47 14.04 -8.77
N LEU A 11 46.42 14.99 -7.82
CA LEU A 11 45.33 15.09 -6.82
C LEU A 11 44.02 15.68 -7.38
N LEU A 12 44.11 16.48 -8.45
CA LEU A 12 42.93 17.01 -9.16
C LEU A 12 42.35 16.03 -10.20
N LEU A 13 43.12 15.02 -10.62
CA LEU A 13 42.66 13.97 -11.55
C LEU A 13 42.10 12.72 -10.84
N SER A 14 42.34 12.56 -9.53
CA SER A 14 41.78 11.43 -8.75
C SER A 14 40.42 11.71 -8.09
N SER A 15 39.92 12.95 -8.14
CA SER A 15 38.61 13.34 -7.58
C SER A 15 37.48 13.46 -8.60
N VAL A 16 37.74 13.14 -9.88
CA VAL A 16 36.75 13.24 -10.97
C VAL A 16 36.13 11.88 -11.34
N HIS A 17 36.30 10.81 -10.54
CA HIS A 17 35.79 9.46 -10.86
C HIS A 17 34.75 8.88 -9.90
N VAL A 18 34.02 9.69 -9.12
CA VAL A 18 32.92 9.19 -8.24
C VAL A 18 31.58 9.91 -8.48
N LEU A 19 31.38 10.55 -9.63
CA LEU A 19 30.05 10.98 -10.07
C LEU A 19 29.79 10.59 -11.54
N MET A 20 29.82 9.29 -11.80
CA MET A 20 28.84 8.73 -12.74
C MET A 20 27.77 8.05 -11.90
N ALA A 21 26.74 8.84 -11.58
CA ALA A 21 25.47 8.29 -11.17
C ALA A 21 25.04 7.34 -12.29
N THR A 22 24.99 6.05 -11.95
CA THR A 22 24.26 5.06 -12.72
C THR A 22 22.81 5.53 -12.79
N GLU A 23 22.43 6.09 -13.94
CA GLU A 23 21.04 6.02 -14.39
C GLU A 23 20.71 4.53 -14.59
N SER A 24 20.29 3.87 -13.53
CA SER A 24 19.56 2.62 -13.65
C SER A 24 18.11 2.96 -13.97
N SER A 25 17.85 3.09 -15.27
CA SER A 25 16.53 2.81 -15.82
C SER A 25 16.22 1.33 -15.57
N SER A 26 15.61 1.02 -14.43
CA SER A 26 14.98 -0.30 -14.22
C SER A 26 13.68 -0.14 -13.45
N SER A 27 12.62 0.08 -14.22
CA SER A 27 11.26 -0.26 -13.82
C SER A 27 11.18 -1.76 -13.52
N SER A 28 11.04 -2.13 -12.25
CA SER A 28 10.26 -3.27 -11.72
C SER A 28 10.89 -3.78 -10.43
N ASN A 29 10.18 -3.62 -9.30
CA ASN A 29 10.55 -4.07 -7.94
C ASN A 29 11.67 -3.31 -7.22
N GLU A 30 11.55 -2.00 -7.05
CA GLU A 30 12.20 -1.36 -5.89
C GLU A 30 11.47 -1.84 -4.62
N ASP A 31 12.17 -2.61 -3.78
CA ASP A 31 11.68 -3.01 -2.47
C ASP A 31 11.75 -1.79 -1.53
N ILE A 32 10.70 -1.58 -0.73
CA ILE A 32 10.69 -0.51 0.26
C ILE A 32 11.86 -0.67 1.25
N SER A 33 12.28 -1.91 1.55
CA SER A 33 13.49 -2.17 2.34
C SER A 33 14.73 -1.49 1.77
N GLU A 34 14.92 -1.57 0.45
CA GLU A 34 16.05 -0.97 -0.24
C GLU A 34 16.01 0.55 -0.16
N LEU A 35 14.83 1.14 -0.38
CA LEU A 35 14.62 2.58 -0.23
C LEU A 35 14.92 3.08 1.18
N LEU A 36 14.53 2.33 2.21
CA LEU A 36 14.80 2.69 3.61
C LEU A 36 16.27 2.56 3.97
N ASN A 37 16.96 1.55 3.43
CA ASN A 37 18.41 1.43 3.60
C ASN A 37 19.15 2.59 2.91
N GLU A 38 18.77 2.93 1.69
CA GLU A 38 19.34 4.06 0.96
C GLU A 38 19.08 5.40 1.67
N LEU A 39 17.86 5.61 2.18
CA LEU A 39 17.50 6.74 3.03
C LEU A 39 18.44 6.83 4.24
N ASN A 40 18.62 5.73 4.95
CA ASN A 40 19.49 5.70 6.13
C ASN A 40 20.95 6.02 5.77
N THR A 41 21.48 5.42 4.71
CA THR A 41 22.86 5.67 4.26
C THR A 41 23.08 7.13 3.85
N GLN A 42 22.15 7.72 3.10
CA GLN A 42 22.25 9.12 2.69
C GLN A 42 22.15 10.08 3.88
N ILE A 43 21.23 9.82 4.82
CA ILE A 43 21.12 10.61 6.06
C ILE A 43 22.43 10.51 6.85
N GLN A 44 22.94 9.30 7.10
CA GLN A 44 24.18 9.10 7.86
C GLN A 44 25.37 9.82 7.21
N ALA A 45 25.52 9.73 5.89
CA ALA A 45 26.60 10.41 5.16
C ALA A 45 26.53 11.94 5.33
N LYS A 46 25.32 12.52 5.26
CA LYS A 46 25.11 13.95 5.50
C LYS A 46 25.35 14.33 6.96
N SER A 47 24.79 13.57 7.92
CA SER A 47 24.98 13.82 9.35
C SER A 47 26.46 13.81 9.75
N ILE A 48 27.27 12.87 9.25
CA ILE A 48 28.72 12.86 9.50
C ILE A 48 29.38 14.15 9.03
N THR A 49 29.07 14.58 7.80
CA THR A 49 29.65 15.80 7.20
C THR A 49 29.33 17.05 8.02
N PHE A 50 28.05 17.22 8.39
CA PHE A 50 27.60 18.38 9.16
C PHE A 50 28.07 18.33 10.62
N ASN A 51 28.10 17.16 11.26
CA ASN A 51 28.60 17.01 12.63
C ASN A 51 30.09 17.38 12.73
N VAL A 52 30.92 17.03 11.74
CA VAL A 52 32.32 17.47 11.71
C VAL A 52 32.42 18.99 11.65
N ALA A 53 31.64 19.64 10.78
CA ALA A 53 31.64 21.10 10.66
C ALA A 53 31.16 21.79 11.94
N ILE A 54 30.06 21.32 12.54
CA ILE A 54 29.53 21.85 13.80
C ILE A 54 30.53 21.68 14.93
N ASN A 55 31.13 20.49 15.09
CA ASN A 55 32.12 20.24 16.14
C ASN A 55 33.34 21.17 16.05
N LEU A 56 33.80 21.50 14.84
CA LEU A 56 34.91 22.45 14.65
C LEU A 56 34.52 23.87 15.11
N LEU A 57 33.33 24.34 14.74
CA LEU A 57 32.81 25.64 15.16
C LEU A 57 32.56 25.70 16.67
N GLU A 58 32.03 24.64 17.26
CA GLU A 58 31.80 24.55 18.72
C GLU A 58 33.12 24.55 19.51
N GLN A 59 34.16 23.89 19.00
CA GLN A 59 35.49 23.96 19.60
C GLN A 59 36.04 25.39 19.58
N GLU A 60 35.94 26.08 18.45
CA GLU A 60 36.36 27.48 18.32
C GLU A 60 35.54 28.42 19.22
N LEU A 61 34.24 28.18 19.32
CA LEU A 61 33.35 28.91 20.23
C LEU A 61 33.75 28.71 21.69
N ASN A 62 34.09 27.48 22.08
CA ASN A 62 34.56 27.18 23.44
C ASN A 62 35.91 27.85 23.74
N THR A 63 36.86 27.82 22.80
CA THR A 63 38.13 28.55 22.93
C THR A 63 37.90 30.05 23.05
N THR A 64 37.02 30.62 22.22
CA THR A 64 36.66 32.04 22.28
C THR A 64 36.04 32.40 23.63
N ASN A 65 35.15 31.55 24.16
CA ASN A 65 34.55 31.74 25.48
C ASN A 65 35.57 31.64 26.63
N GLN A 66 36.59 30.78 26.51
CA GLN A 66 37.68 30.70 27.49
C GLN A 66 38.54 31.97 27.45
N ASN A 67 38.89 32.43 26.25
CA ASN A 67 39.67 33.66 26.06
C ASN A 67 38.89 34.90 26.55
N LEU A 68 37.57 34.93 26.36
CA LEU A 68 36.71 36.02 26.84
C LEU A 68 36.75 36.14 28.38
N LYS A 69 36.88 35.02 29.10
CA LYS A 69 36.99 35.00 30.58
C LYS A 69 38.34 35.52 31.09
N THR A 70 39.40 35.42 30.28
CA THR A 70 40.77 35.83 30.65
C THR A 70 41.19 37.16 30.03
N ALA A 71 40.36 37.75 29.15
CA ALA A 71 40.60 39.03 28.51
C ALA A 71 40.80 40.15 29.55
N SER A 72 41.86 40.93 29.36
CA SER A 72 42.27 41.97 30.34
C SER A 72 41.88 43.38 29.91
N THR A 73 41.58 43.57 28.63
CA THR A 73 41.22 44.87 28.05
C THR A 73 39.81 44.87 27.46
N THR A 74 39.14 46.02 27.50
CA THR A 74 37.80 46.20 26.93
C THR A 74 37.78 45.92 25.43
N ASP A 75 38.80 46.35 24.68
CA ASP A 75 38.89 46.12 23.23
C ASP A 75 39.02 44.64 22.89
N GLU A 76 39.80 43.86 23.66
CA GLU A 76 39.88 42.42 23.49
C GLU A 76 38.55 41.73 23.81
N MET A 77 37.86 42.16 24.88
CA MET A 77 36.53 41.63 25.22
C MET A 77 35.53 41.89 24.11
N VAL A 78 35.46 43.12 23.60
CA VAL A 78 34.52 43.50 22.53
C VAL A 78 34.81 42.69 21.25
N ARG A 79 36.08 42.56 20.85
CA ARG A 79 36.46 41.73 19.69
C ARG A 79 36.05 40.27 19.87
N MET A 80 36.30 39.69 21.04
CA MET A 80 35.92 38.30 21.32
C MET A 80 34.40 38.10 21.39
N LEU A 81 33.64 39.11 21.86
CA LEU A 81 32.18 39.08 21.82
C LEU A 81 31.66 39.07 20.38
N PHE A 82 32.24 39.88 19.48
CA PHE A 82 31.90 39.83 18.06
C PHE A 82 32.22 38.48 17.44
N GLN A 83 33.42 37.92 17.68
CA GLN A 83 33.78 36.59 17.19
C GLN A 83 32.83 35.51 17.72
N ARG A 84 32.41 35.61 18.99
CA ARG A 84 31.42 34.69 19.57
C ARG A 84 30.08 34.78 18.84
N MET A 85 29.60 35.99 18.58
CA MET A 85 28.33 36.20 17.85
C MET A 85 28.41 35.67 16.41
N GLU A 86 29.54 35.84 15.72
CA GLU A 86 29.76 35.28 14.38
C GLU A 86 29.73 33.74 14.41
N LEU A 87 30.45 33.12 15.36
CA LEU A 87 30.48 31.66 15.51
C LEU A 87 29.09 31.07 15.87
N GLU A 88 28.34 31.73 16.74
CA GLU A 88 26.96 31.33 17.07
C GLU A 88 26.05 31.38 15.83
N GLU A 89 26.23 32.38 14.97
CA GLU A 89 25.49 32.50 13.71
C GLU A 89 25.92 31.45 12.67
N ASP A 90 27.21 31.20 12.54
CA ASP A 90 27.73 30.16 11.64
C ASP A 90 27.20 28.77 12.04
N ILE A 91 27.18 28.45 13.33
CA ILE A 91 26.59 27.20 13.84
C ILE A 91 25.11 27.12 13.48
N LYS A 92 24.35 28.21 13.63
CA LYS A 92 22.93 28.27 13.28
C LYS A 92 22.71 28.08 11.78
N GLN A 93 23.51 28.70 10.92
CA GLN A 93 23.44 28.52 9.47
C GLN A 93 23.75 27.07 9.05
N VAL A 94 24.81 26.47 9.61
CA VAL A 94 25.18 25.09 9.35
C VAL A 94 24.05 24.13 9.77
N ASN A 95 23.42 24.36 10.92
CA ASN A 95 22.26 23.59 11.36
C ASN A 95 21.05 23.74 10.43
N ASN A 96 20.75 24.95 9.96
CA ASN A 96 19.65 25.19 9.02
C ASN A 96 19.88 24.49 7.68
N ARG A 97 21.13 24.50 7.17
CA ARG A 97 21.53 23.76 5.96
C ARG A 97 21.41 22.25 6.17
N TYR A 98 21.83 21.74 7.32
CA TYR A 98 21.65 20.33 7.68
C TYR A 98 20.17 19.92 7.64
N ILE A 99 19.29 20.69 8.28
CA ILE A 99 17.84 20.41 8.27
C ILE A 99 17.27 20.43 6.84
N SER A 100 17.70 21.38 6.00
CA SER A 100 17.29 21.46 4.59
C SER A 100 17.69 20.21 3.81
N ASP A 101 18.95 19.79 3.90
CA ASP A 101 19.49 18.62 3.20
C ASP A 101 18.80 17.33 3.62
N ILE A 102 18.59 17.13 4.92
CA ILE A 102 17.88 15.96 5.44
C ILE A 102 16.42 15.97 5.00
N SER A 103 15.76 17.13 5.02
CA SER A 103 14.37 17.27 4.56
C SER A 103 14.24 16.94 3.08
N LYS A 104 15.20 17.33 2.24
CA LYS A 104 15.25 16.95 0.82
C LYS A 104 15.26 15.44 0.64
N ILE A 105 16.16 14.74 1.33
CA ILE A 105 16.30 13.29 1.23
C ILE A 105 14.98 12.61 1.64
N ARG A 106 14.44 12.99 2.81
CA ARG A 106 13.19 12.41 3.34
C ARG A 106 12.01 12.67 2.42
N TYR A 107 11.88 13.89 1.89
CA TYR A 107 10.78 14.27 1.00
C TYR A 107 10.82 13.46 -0.31
N LEU A 108 12.00 13.30 -0.92
CA LEU A 108 12.17 12.49 -2.13
C LEU A 108 11.85 11.02 -1.88
N LYS A 109 12.32 10.46 -0.75
CA LYS A 109 12.02 9.07 -0.37
C LYS A 109 10.54 8.87 -0.05
N GLY A 110 9.88 9.85 0.57
CA GLY A 110 8.44 9.81 0.79
C GLY A 110 7.63 9.76 -0.51
N LEU A 111 8.04 10.52 -1.54
CA LEU A 111 7.42 10.43 -2.87
C LEU A 111 7.60 9.05 -3.52
N GLN A 112 8.77 8.42 -3.36
CA GLN A 112 9.00 7.05 -3.84
C GLN A 112 8.10 6.04 -3.12
N ILE A 113 7.91 6.20 -1.80
CA ILE A 113 6.97 5.37 -1.03
C ILE A 113 5.53 5.56 -1.55
N ILE A 114 5.09 6.80 -1.79
CA ILE A 114 3.77 7.09 -2.36
C ILE A 114 3.60 6.37 -3.72
N LYS A 115 4.62 6.41 -4.58
CA LYS A 115 4.63 5.70 -5.86
C LYS A 115 4.44 4.20 -5.68
N ILE A 116 5.19 3.56 -4.76
CA ILE A 116 5.07 2.12 -4.51
C ILE A 116 3.68 1.76 -3.96
N LEU A 117 3.17 2.52 -3.00
CA LEU A 117 1.83 2.31 -2.45
C LEU A 117 0.76 2.41 -3.55
N TYR A 118 0.92 3.33 -4.50
CA TYR A 118 0.02 3.47 -5.64
C TYR A 118 0.01 2.23 -6.54
N GLU A 119 1.19 1.70 -6.89
CA GLU A 119 1.27 0.46 -7.69
C GLU A 119 0.65 -0.74 -6.95
N LYS A 120 0.83 -0.82 -5.64
CA LYS A 120 0.21 -1.90 -4.82
C LYS A 120 -1.32 -1.76 -4.77
N THR A 121 -1.86 -0.55 -4.59
CA THR A 121 -3.31 -0.30 -4.61
C THR A 121 -3.92 -0.55 -5.99
N LEU A 122 -3.21 -0.23 -7.08
CA LEU A 122 -3.62 -0.61 -8.44
C LEU A 122 -3.62 -2.14 -8.63
N SER A 123 -2.61 -2.83 -8.11
CA SER A 123 -2.55 -4.29 -8.17
C SER A 123 -3.69 -4.94 -7.38
N LEU A 124 -4.14 -4.33 -6.29
CA LEU A 124 -5.34 -4.72 -5.54
C LEU A 124 -6.61 -4.46 -6.33
N ASP A 125 -6.71 -3.34 -7.04
CA ASP A 125 -7.86 -3.04 -7.91
C ASP A 125 -8.02 -4.10 -9.00
N HIS A 126 -6.92 -4.46 -9.66
CA HIS A 126 -6.88 -5.57 -10.61
C HIS A 126 -7.23 -6.91 -9.96
N HIS A 127 -6.74 -7.18 -8.75
CA HIS A 127 -7.11 -8.37 -7.99
C HIS A 127 -8.63 -8.44 -7.82
N PHE A 128 -9.26 -7.40 -7.27
CA PHE A 128 -10.71 -7.39 -7.05
C PHE A 128 -11.52 -7.46 -8.36
N ALA A 129 -11.05 -6.86 -9.44
CA ALA A 129 -11.69 -6.97 -10.75
C ALA A 129 -11.67 -8.42 -11.31
N THR A 130 -10.69 -9.22 -10.90
CA THR A 130 -10.55 -10.64 -11.33
C THR A 130 -11.22 -11.65 -10.40
N VAL A 131 -11.55 -11.27 -9.16
CA VAL A 131 -12.22 -12.17 -8.22
C VAL A 131 -13.64 -12.46 -8.72
N SER A 132 -14.02 -13.74 -8.71
CA SER A 132 -15.25 -14.31 -9.28
C SER A 132 -16.46 -13.41 -9.11
N THR A 133 -16.93 -12.87 -10.24
CA THR A 133 -18.10 -11.99 -10.31
C THR A 133 -19.35 -12.67 -9.74
N LEU A 134 -20.37 -11.87 -9.34
CA LEU A 134 -21.71 -12.32 -8.91
C LEU A 134 -22.24 -13.50 -9.75
N ASN A 135 -21.96 -13.48 -11.05
CA ASN A 135 -22.41 -14.49 -12.01
C ASN A 135 -21.77 -15.87 -11.76
N GLU A 136 -20.51 -15.95 -11.36
CA GLU A 136 -19.85 -17.23 -11.06
C GLU A 136 -20.32 -17.81 -9.74
N ILE A 137 -20.47 -16.97 -8.72
CA ILE A 137 -20.96 -17.37 -7.39
C ILE A 137 -22.41 -17.86 -7.50
N ASN A 138 -23.27 -17.14 -8.22
CA ASN A 138 -24.63 -17.58 -8.51
C ASN A 138 -24.69 -18.88 -9.32
N LYS A 139 -23.72 -19.13 -10.21
CA LYS A 139 -23.68 -20.39 -10.96
C LYS A 139 -23.34 -21.57 -10.06
N ILE A 140 -22.42 -21.38 -9.11
CA ILE A 140 -22.01 -22.44 -8.17
C ILE A 140 -23.17 -22.79 -7.23
N SER A 141 -23.89 -21.78 -6.72
CA SER A 141 -24.98 -21.98 -5.76
C SER A 141 -26.31 -22.40 -6.40
N ASN A 142 -26.47 -22.30 -7.73
CA ASN A 142 -27.74 -22.60 -8.38
C ASN A 142 -27.85 -24.05 -8.88
N PRO A 143 -28.78 -24.86 -8.33
CA PRO A 143 -28.95 -26.27 -8.71
C PRO A 143 -29.34 -26.45 -10.18
N ASN A 144 -29.98 -25.46 -10.82
CA ASN A 144 -30.31 -25.52 -12.25
C ASN A 144 -29.07 -25.50 -13.17
N GLN A 145 -27.89 -25.17 -12.66
CA GLN A 145 -26.64 -25.23 -13.43
C GLN A 145 -26.11 -26.66 -13.57
N TYR A 146 -26.61 -27.60 -12.77
CA TYR A 146 -26.18 -28.99 -12.76
C TYR A 146 -27.07 -29.85 -13.65
N GLU A 147 -26.44 -30.61 -14.55
CA GLU A 147 -27.15 -31.44 -15.53
C GLU A 147 -28.01 -32.52 -14.88
N ASP A 148 -27.49 -33.21 -13.87
CA ASP A 148 -28.24 -34.23 -13.12
C ASP A 148 -29.52 -33.66 -12.50
N PHE A 149 -29.45 -32.44 -11.96
CA PHE A 149 -30.61 -31.77 -11.37
C PHE A 149 -31.64 -31.37 -12.43
N ARG A 150 -31.19 -30.83 -13.57
CA ARG A 150 -32.09 -30.52 -14.70
C ARG A 150 -32.76 -31.78 -15.25
N ASN A 151 -32.01 -32.87 -15.40
CA ASN A 151 -32.55 -34.13 -15.90
C ASN A 151 -33.65 -34.68 -14.98
N VAL A 152 -33.43 -34.63 -13.66
CA VAL A 152 -34.46 -35.03 -12.69
C VAL A 152 -35.65 -34.07 -12.71
N LYS A 153 -35.42 -32.76 -12.79
CA LYS A 153 -36.49 -31.76 -12.92
C LYS A 153 -37.34 -31.98 -14.16
N ASP A 154 -36.73 -32.21 -15.32
CA ASP A 154 -37.42 -32.44 -16.59
C ASP A 154 -38.24 -33.73 -16.59
N LEU A 155 -37.74 -34.79 -15.95
CA LEU A 155 -38.49 -36.05 -15.77
C LEU A 155 -39.76 -35.80 -14.93
N LEU A 156 -39.64 -35.02 -13.85
CA LEU A 156 -40.77 -34.67 -12.98
C LEU A 156 -41.80 -33.76 -13.65
N GLU A 157 -41.34 -32.89 -14.55
CA GLU A 157 -42.23 -32.02 -15.33
C GLU A 157 -42.97 -32.81 -16.43
N LYS A 158 -42.33 -33.79 -17.06
CA LYS A 158 -42.93 -34.63 -18.13
C LYS A 158 -43.94 -35.64 -17.59
N ASP A 159 -43.68 -36.24 -16.43
CA ASP A 159 -44.55 -37.25 -15.83
C ASP A 159 -45.67 -36.66 -14.96
N ARG A 160 -45.96 -35.36 -15.13
CA ARG A 160 -46.91 -34.61 -14.29
C ARG A 160 -48.36 -34.95 -14.63
N ASP A 161 -49.14 -35.28 -13.59
CA ASP A 161 -50.60 -35.38 -13.72
C ASP A 161 -51.21 -33.98 -13.97
N LYS A 162 -51.92 -33.80 -15.08
CA LYS A 162 -52.47 -32.48 -15.50
C LYS A 162 -53.48 -31.89 -14.50
N LYS A 163 -53.97 -32.67 -13.53
CA LYS A 163 -55.02 -32.30 -12.58
C LYS A 163 -54.51 -31.79 -11.21
N THR A 164 -53.24 -31.96 -10.86
CA THR A 164 -52.74 -31.71 -9.49
C THR A 164 -51.46 -30.84 -9.39
N GLY A 165 -50.84 -30.42 -10.50
CA GLY A 165 -49.57 -29.68 -10.48
C GLY A 165 -49.70 -28.15 -10.58
N PHE A 166 -49.02 -27.41 -9.70
CA PHE A 166 -48.78 -25.96 -9.85
C PHE A 166 -47.47 -25.73 -10.63
N SER A 167 -47.49 -24.84 -11.64
CA SER A 167 -46.30 -24.44 -12.39
C SER A 167 -45.66 -23.22 -11.75
N LEU A 168 -44.38 -23.31 -11.40
CA LEU A 168 -43.60 -22.11 -11.11
C LEU A 168 -43.53 -21.24 -12.37
N SER A 169 -43.79 -19.95 -12.22
CA SER A 169 -43.44 -18.98 -13.25
C SER A 169 -41.92 -18.98 -13.45
N THR A 170 -41.44 -18.58 -14.63
CA THR A 170 -40.00 -18.55 -14.96
C THR A 170 -39.18 -17.81 -13.87
N LEU A 171 -39.74 -16.72 -13.33
CA LEU A 171 -39.09 -15.91 -12.29
C LEU A 171 -38.92 -16.64 -10.95
N LEU A 172 -39.88 -17.50 -10.58
CA LEU A 172 -39.75 -18.36 -9.40
C LEU A 172 -38.96 -19.62 -9.72
N GLY A 173 -38.98 -20.10 -10.97
CA GLY A 173 -38.23 -21.29 -11.41
C GLY A 173 -36.72 -21.12 -11.34
N ASP A 174 -36.23 -19.88 -11.47
CA ASP A 174 -34.81 -19.54 -11.42
C ASP A 174 -34.27 -19.33 -10.00
N ASN A 175 -35.16 -19.15 -9.01
CA ASN A 175 -34.76 -19.01 -7.61
C ASN A 175 -34.44 -20.39 -6.99
N ILE A 176 -33.33 -20.45 -6.26
CA ILE A 176 -32.75 -21.68 -5.72
C ILE A 176 -33.74 -22.40 -4.81
N TYR A 177 -34.33 -21.71 -3.84
CA TYR A 177 -35.21 -22.32 -2.85
C TYR A 177 -36.51 -22.80 -3.46
N THR A 178 -37.11 -22.01 -4.34
CA THR A 178 -38.37 -22.34 -5.00
C THR A 178 -38.20 -23.46 -6.02
N SER A 179 -37.09 -23.49 -6.76
CA SER A 179 -36.77 -24.60 -7.67
C SER A 179 -36.55 -25.92 -6.92
N VAL A 180 -35.87 -25.89 -5.77
CA VAL A 180 -35.67 -27.08 -4.93
C VAL A 180 -36.98 -27.54 -4.31
N VAL A 181 -37.76 -26.64 -3.70
CA VAL A 181 -39.07 -26.96 -3.12
C VAL A 181 -40.02 -27.50 -4.17
N HIS A 182 -40.06 -26.91 -5.37
CA HIS A 182 -40.90 -27.39 -6.46
C HIS A 182 -40.50 -28.79 -6.93
N SER A 183 -39.20 -29.06 -7.07
CA SER A 183 -38.70 -30.38 -7.47
C SER A 183 -39.03 -31.45 -6.43
N LEU A 184 -38.86 -31.13 -5.14
CA LEU A 184 -39.22 -32.03 -4.04
C LEU A 184 -40.73 -32.28 -3.96
N VAL A 185 -41.55 -31.21 -4.01
CA VAL A 185 -43.01 -31.35 -4.00
C VAL A 185 -43.47 -32.19 -5.19
N SER A 186 -42.91 -31.97 -6.39
CA SER A 186 -43.24 -32.74 -7.60
C SER A 186 -42.86 -34.23 -7.47
N LEU A 187 -41.72 -34.55 -6.86
CA LEU A 187 -41.31 -35.94 -6.54
C LEU A 187 -42.33 -36.65 -5.65
N PHE A 188 -42.84 -35.97 -4.62
CA PHE A 188 -43.76 -36.57 -3.65
C PHE A 188 -45.21 -36.57 -4.13
N SER A 189 -45.64 -35.56 -4.90
CA SER A 189 -47.02 -35.45 -5.39
C SER A 189 -47.31 -36.30 -6.63
N ASN A 190 -46.28 -36.74 -7.37
CA ASN A 190 -46.48 -37.54 -8.57
C ASN A 190 -46.74 -39.02 -8.23
N ASN A 191 -47.97 -39.50 -8.42
CA ASN A 191 -48.35 -40.89 -8.14
C ASN A 191 -47.99 -41.88 -9.27
N GLN A 192 -47.49 -41.40 -10.42
CA GLN A 192 -47.16 -42.24 -11.57
C GLN A 192 -45.76 -42.87 -11.50
N VAL A 193 -44.86 -42.32 -10.68
CA VAL A 193 -43.48 -42.81 -10.52
C VAL A 193 -43.42 -43.80 -9.36
N SER A 194 -42.77 -44.95 -9.58
CA SER A 194 -42.60 -45.98 -8.55
C SER A 194 -41.78 -45.46 -7.35
N LYS A 195 -42.04 -45.97 -6.15
CA LYS A 195 -41.26 -45.59 -4.94
C LYS A 195 -39.75 -45.78 -5.14
N THR A 196 -39.37 -46.85 -5.82
CA THR A 196 -37.98 -47.18 -6.17
C THR A 196 -37.33 -46.19 -7.14
N GLU A 197 -38.07 -45.67 -8.13
CA GLU A 197 -37.55 -44.64 -9.03
C GLU A 197 -37.44 -43.27 -8.35
N LYS A 198 -38.35 -42.96 -7.43
CA LYS A 198 -38.26 -41.73 -6.62
C LYS A 198 -37.00 -41.73 -5.75
N GLU A 199 -36.73 -42.84 -5.06
CA GLU A 199 -35.52 -43.00 -4.24
C GLU A 199 -34.24 -42.90 -5.08
N LYS A 200 -34.21 -43.52 -6.26
CA LYS A 200 -33.07 -43.45 -7.18
C LYS A 200 -32.84 -42.03 -7.71
N SER A 201 -33.91 -41.32 -8.06
CA SER A 201 -33.83 -39.93 -8.55
C SER A 201 -33.36 -38.97 -7.47
N LEU A 202 -33.82 -39.18 -6.22
CA LEU A 202 -33.38 -38.40 -5.07
C LEU A 202 -31.89 -38.61 -4.79
N GLN A 203 -31.42 -39.86 -4.78
CA GLN A 203 -30.00 -40.18 -4.59
C GLN A 203 -29.09 -39.55 -5.65
N GLN A 204 -29.58 -39.40 -6.89
CA GLN A 204 -28.81 -38.79 -7.97
C GLN A 204 -28.57 -37.28 -7.76
N VAL A 205 -29.48 -36.58 -7.08
CA VAL A 205 -29.42 -35.13 -6.88
C VAL A 205 -29.16 -34.71 -5.44
N GLU A 206 -29.14 -35.65 -4.49
CA GLU A 206 -28.96 -35.42 -3.04
C GLU A 206 -27.73 -34.55 -2.76
N CYS A 207 -26.57 -34.91 -3.31
CA CYS A 207 -25.34 -34.15 -3.15
C CYS A 207 -25.40 -32.74 -3.77
N ILE A 208 -26.12 -32.57 -4.89
CA ILE A 208 -26.27 -31.26 -5.54
C ILE A 208 -27.17 -30.36 -4.70
N LEU A 209 -28.26 -30.91 -4.18
CA LEU A 209 -29.18 -30.21 -3.30
C LEU A 209 -28.53 -29.81 -1.98
N ASP A 210 -27.83 -30.74 -1.32
CA ASP A 210 -27.12 -30.47 -0.08
C ASP A 210 -26.04 -29.40 -0.27
N PHE A 211 -25.20 -29.54 -1.31
CA PHE A 211 -24.17 -28.55 -1.64
C PHE A 211 -24.77 -27.17 -1.91
N THR A 212 -25.74 -27.07 -2.82
CA THR A 212 -26.31 -25.78 -3.24
C THR A 212 -27.06 -25.08 -2.11
N LEU A 213 -27.82 -25.81 -1.29
CA LEU A 213 -28.54 -25.22 -0.16
C LEU A 213 -27.59 -24.73 0.96
N ARG A 214 -26.59 -25.53 1.32
CA ARG A 214 -25.64 -25.17 2.39
C ARG A 214 -24.72 -24.04 1.96
N MET A 215 -24.19 -24.13 0.74
CA MET A 215 -23.20 -23.16 0.25
C MET A 215 -23.82 -21.88 -0.28
N ASN A 216 -25.12 -21.81 -0.57
CA ASN A 216 -25.73 -20.57 -1.06
C ASN A 216 -25.51 -19.39 -0.11
N ASN A 217 -25.67 -19.58 1.20
CA ASN A 217 -25.48 -18.47 2.16
C ASN A 217 -24.01 -18.03 2.25
N ASP A 218 -23.09 -18.99 2.34
CA ASP A 218 -21.67 -18.71 2.48
C ASP A 218 -21.10 -18.07 1.21
N LEU A 219 -21.48 -18.57 0.04
CA LEU A 219 -21.11 -18.01 -1.27
C LEU A 219 -21.64 -16.58 -1.44
N ASN A 220 -22.87 -16.30 -1.01
CA ASN A 220 -23.41 -14.93 -1.00
C ASN A 220 -22.66 -14.03 -0.02
N THR A 221 -22.25 -14.54 1.14
CA THR A 221 -21.47 -13.77 2.11
C THR A 221 -20.10 -13.41 1.54
N ILE A 222 -19.40 -14.37 0.95
CA ILE A 222 -18.12 -14.15 0.25
C ILE A 222 -18.27 -13.08 -0.83
N TYR A 223 -19.36 -13.12 -1.60
CA TYR A 223 -19.66 -12.12 -2.62
C TYR A 223 -19.77 -10.70 -2.05
N PHE A 224 -20.66 -10.48 -1.07
CA PHE A 224 -20.90 -9.13 -0.54
C PHE A 224 -19.69 -8.57 0.20
N GLU A 225 -18.95 -9.42 0.90
CA GLU A 225 -17.73 -9.01 1.61
C GLU A 225 -16.59 -8.69 0.64
N THR A 226 -16.48 -9.42 -0.48
CA THR A 226 -15.54 -9.06 -1.56
C THR A 226 -15.90 -7.72 -2.21
N ALA A 227 -17.19 -7.46 -2.46
CA ALA A 227 -17.66 -6.18 -2.99
C ALA A 227 -17.38 -5.02 -2.01
N PHE A 228 -17.51 -5.27 -0.70
CA PHE A 228 -17.12 -4.32 0.33
C PHE A 228 -15.62 -4.01 0.29
N LEU A 229 -14.76 -5.04 0.16
CA LEU A 229 -13.31 -4.84 0.02
C LEU A 229 -12.94 -4.05 -1.24
N GLN A 230 -13.58 -4.33 -2.37
CA GLN A 230 -13.41 -3.55 -3.60
C GLN A 230 -13.74 -2.07 -3.37
N LYS A 231 -14.87 -1.79 -2.71
CA LYS A 231 -15.28 -0.41 -2.41
C LYS A 231 -14.32 0.29 -1.45
N SER A 232 -13.79 -0.46 -0.49
CA SER A 232 -12.77 0.04 0.43
C SER A 232 -11.46 0.37 -0.31
N ASN A 233 -11.04 -0.47 -1.25
CA ASN A 233 -9.88 -0.20 -2.11
C ASN A 233 -10.03 1.10 -2.94
N GLU A 234 -11.21 1.35 -3.50
CA GLU A 234 -11.51 2.63 -4.19
C GLU A 234 -11.34 3.84 -3.26
N THR A 235 -11.63 3.67 -1.98
CA THR A 235 -11.50 4.72 -0.96
C THR A 235 -10.02 4.97 -0.65
N VAL A 236 -9.26 3.90 -0.40
CA VAL A 236 -7.80 3.96 -0.23
C VAL A 236 -7.11 4.62 -1.42
N MET A 237 -7.55 4.33 -2.65
CA MET A 237 -7.02 4.98 -3.85
C MET A 237 -7.28 6.48 -3.88
N LYS A 238 -8.47 6.93 -3.48
CA LYS A 238 -8.81 8.37 -3.39
C LYS A 238 -8.00 9.06 -2.31
N ASP A 239 -7.85 8.42 -1.16
CA ASP A 239 -7.06 8.96 -0.06
C ASP A 239 -5.58 9.08 -0.45
N LEU A 240 -5.07 8.16 -1.26
CA LEU A 240 -3.71 8.23 -1.81
C LEU A 240 -3.52 9.36 -2.82
N GLU A 241 -4.50 9.59 -3.71
CA GLU A 241 -4.51 10.74 -4.62
C GLU A 241 -4.55 12.06 -3.84
N GLN A 242 -5.31 12.14 -2.75
CA GLN A 242 -5.35 13.31 -1.88
C GLN A 242 -4.02 13.50 -1.14
N LEU A 243 -3.46 12.41 -0.58
CA LEU A 243 -2.15 12.43 0.06
C LEU A 243 -1.10 13.00 -0.88
N PHE A 244 -1.06 12.55 -2.14
CA PHE A 244 -0.09 13.04 -3.10
C PHE A 244 -0.22 14.55 -3.36
N ARG A 245 -1.45 15.06 -3.54
CA ARG A 245 -1.67 16.51 -3.71
C ARG A 245 -1.19 17.32 -2.51
N ASP A 246 -1.52 16.85 -1.32
CA ASP A 246 -1.08 17.48 -0.08
C ASP A 246 0.44 17.42 0.07
N TYR A 247 1.03 16.30 -0.34
CA TYR A 247 2.48 16.08 -0.33
C TYR A 247 3.20 17.06 -1.23
N THR A 248 2.67 17.32 -2.42
CA THR A 248 3.27 18.16 -3.45
C THR A 248 2.84 19.63 -3.41
N GLN A 249 1.93 19.99 -2.50
CA GLN A 249 1.47 21.36 -2.30
C GLN A 249 2.62 22.36 -1.99
N PRO A 250 3.59 22.06 -1.10
CA PRO A 250 4.66 23.00 -0.75
C PRO A 250 5.50 23.45 -1.96
N ILE A 251 5.74 22.52 -2.89
CA ILE A 251 6.52 22.75 -4.11
C ILE A 251 5.64 23.23 -5.29
N ARG A 252 4.36 23.52 -5.03
CA ARG A 252 3.39 24.01 -6.02
C ARG A 252 3.30 23.11 -7.26
N TYR A 253 3.22 21.81 -7.03
CA TYR A 253 2.89 20.84 -8.07
C TYR A 253 1.44 20.39 -7.89
N THR A 254 0.65 20.56 -8.95
CA THR A 254 -0.83 20.50 -8.91
C THR A 254 -1.40 19.32 -9.71
N THR A 255 -0.58 18.63 -10.48
CA THR A 255 -1.00 17.47 -11.27
C THR A 255 -1.34 16.30 -10.35
N GLU A 256 -2.36 15.53 -10.71
CA GLU A 256 -2.84 14.36 -9.96
C GLU A 256 -1.85 13.19 -10.09
N LEU A 257 -1.85 12.26 -9.13
CA LEU A 257 -0.88 11.16 -9.10
C LEU A 257 -1.01 10.27 -10.33
N LYS A 258 -2.25 9.94 -10.72
CA LYS A 258 -2.53 9.20 -11.96
C LYS A 258 -1.86 9.82 -13.19
N LYS A 259 -2.04 11.12 -13.42
CA LYS A 259 -1.45 11.83 -14.57
C LYS A 259 0.07 11.92 -14.46
N CYS A 260 0.57 12.17 -13.25
CA CYS A 260 2.01 12.19 -12.97
C CYS A 260 2.67 10.87 -13.34
N ARG A 261 2.00 9.75 -13.03
CA ARG A 261 2.45 8.40 -13.38
C ARG A 261 2.39 8.15 -14.90
N GLU A 262 1.28 8.50 -15.54
CA GLU A 262 1.06 8.29 -16.97
C GLU A 262 2.07 9.07 -17.85
N ASN A 263 2.47 10.27 -17.43
CA ASN A 263 3.38 11.13 -18.17
C ASN A 263 4.84 11.08 -17.68
N ASP A 264 5.13 10.29 -16.64
CA ASP A 264 6.46 10.20 -15.99
C ASP A 264 6.99 11.57 -15.49
N ASP A 265 6.10 12.40 -14.91
CA ASP A 265 6.38 13.77 -14.48
C ASP A 265 7.28 13.86 -13.20
N TRP A 266 7.91 12.77 -12.78
CA TRP A 266 8.76 12.73 -11.57
C TRP A 266 9.97 13.67 -11.66
N SER A 267 10.49 13.89 -12.87
CA SER A 267 11.57 14.86 -13.13
C SER A 267 11.14 16.30 -12.85
N LEU A 268 9.90 16.66 -13.20
CA LEU A 268 9.33 17.98 -12.93
C LEU A 268 9.14 18.22 -11.43
N ILE A 269 8.72 17.21 -10.68
CA ILE A 269 8.63 17.26 -9.21
C ILE A 269 10.00 17.53 -8.60
N ARG A 270 11.03 16.80 -9.06
CA ARG A 270 12.42 17.00 -8.60
C ARG A 270 12.92 18.41 -8.93
N GLY A 271 12.60 18.92 -10.11
CA GLY A 271 12.92 20.31 -10.50
C GLY A 271 12.28 21.34 -9.57
N LYS A 272 10.97 21.22 -9.31
CA LYS A 272 10.24 22.12 -8.41
C LYS A 272 10.75 22.05 -6.96
N LEU A 273 11.11 20.86 -6.48
CA LEU A 273 11.74 20.70 -5.18
C LEU A 273 13.10 21.39 -5.12
N ASN A 274 13.94 21.25 -6.13
CA ASN A 274 15.23 21.94 -6.18
C ASN A 274 15.04 23.46 -6.16
N THR A 275 14.11 24.01 -6.95
CA THR A 275 13.79 25.45 -6.91
C THR A 275 13.32 25.91 -5.54
N TYR A 276 12.52 25.10 -4.85
CA TYR A 276 12.08 25.38 -3.48
C TYR A 276 13.26 25.41 -2.51
N LEU A 277 14.20 24.47 -2.64
CA LEU A 277 15.39 24.37 -1.80
C LEU A 277 16.41 25.46 -2.07
N GLU A 278 16.61 25.86 -3.33
CA GLU A 278 17.44 27.03 -3.70
C GLU A 278 16.89 28.32 -3.05
N THR A 279 15.56 28.46 -3.02
CA THR A 279 14.91 29.59 -2.31
C THR A 279 15.14 29.51 -0.80
N LEU A 280 15.17 28.31 -0.23
CA LEU A 280 15.46 28.09 1.19
C LEU A 280 16.93 28.41 1.51
N GLU A 281 17.87 27.91 0.70
CA GLU A 281 19.30 28.14 0.85
C GLU A 281 19.66 29.62 0.77
N THR A 282 19.14 30.32 -0.24
CA THR A 282 19.33 31.78 -0.37
C THR A 282 18.75 32.55 0.81
N THR A 283 17.61 32.10 1.36
CA THR A 283 17.03 32.70 2.58
C THR A 283 17.89 32.42 3.81
N ILE A 284 18.46 31.22 3.95
CA ILE A 284 19.40 30.86 5.03
C ILE A 284 20.66 31.74 4.96
N GLU A 285 21.25 31.90 3.78
CA GLU A 285 22.45 32.73 3.57
C GLU A 285 22.20 34.21 3.86
N SER A 286 21.00 34.69 3.57
CA SER A 286 20.63 36.08 3.86
C SER A 286 20.48 36.38 5.36
N ASN A 287 20.28 35.35 6.20
CA ASN A 287 20.11 35.42 7.65
C ASN A 287 19.20 36.56 8.18
N THR A 288 18.17 36.95 7.42
CA THR A 288 17.29 38.08 7.76
C THR A 288 15.87 37.66 8.12
N GLU A 289 15.47 36.43 7.80
CA GLU A 289 14.07 35.97 7.89
C GLU A 289 13.94 34.59 8.57
N ASP A 290 14.36 34.45 9.83
CA ASP A 290 14.29 33.19 10.61
C ASP A 290 12.91 32.52 10.58
N ASN A 291 11.84 33.32 10.71
CA ASN A 291 10.47 32.81 10.66
C ASN A 291 10.12 32.16 9.32
N LYS A 292 10.66 32.69 8.22
CA LYS A 292 10.44 32.15 6.88
C LYS A 292 11.24 30.88 6.66
N ILE A 293 12.50 30.82 7.12
CA ILE A 293 13.31 29.59 7.10
C ILE A 293 12.56 28.46 7.81
N ARG A 294 12.09 28.73 9.04
CA ARG A 294 11.32 27.76 9.84
C ARG A 294 10.03 27.35 9.14
N SER A 295 9.26 28.29 8.60
CA SER A 295 8.02 27.99 7.87
C SER A 295 8.30 27.09 6.66
N MET A 296 9.34 27.38 5.89
CA MET A 296 9.69 26.60 4.71
C MET A 296 10.16 25.18 5.05
N GLN A 297 10.90 25.01 6.14
CA GLN A 297 11.29 23.69 6.65
C GLN A 297 10.06 22.89 7.13
N ILE A 298 9.17 23.52 7.89
CA ILE A 298 7.92 22.88 8.36
C ILE A 298 7.07 22.41 7.18
N ASN A 299 6.97 23.21 6.13
CA ASN A 299 6.19 22.86 4.94
C ASN A 299 6.72 21.60 4.24
N LEU A 300 8.02 21.27 4.34
CA LEU A 300 8.57 20.02 3.81
C LEU A 300 8.40 18.84 4.76
N GLN A 301 8.38 19.08 6.07
CA GLN A 301 8.23 18.04 7.08
C GLN A 301 6.79 17.56 7.22
N PHE A 302 5.84 18.50 7.29
CA PHE A 302 4.44 18.20 7.60
C PHE A 302 3.77 17.17 6.67
N PRO A 303 4.05 17.13 5.35
CA PRO A 303 3.46 16.09 4.51
C PRO A 303 4.03 14.68 4.75
N ILE A 304 5.22 14.58 5.34
CA ILE A 304 5.80 13.29 5.77
C ILE A 304 4.94 12.67 6.88
N ASP A 305 4.42 13.48 7.80
CA ASP A 305 3.53 13.04 8.87
C ASP A 305 2.23 12.46 8.30
N ARG A 306 1.69 13.10 7.26
CA ARG A 306 0.49 12.63 6.55
C ARG A 306 0.74 11.30 5.84
N LEU A 307 1.92 11.12 5.24
CA LEU A 307 2.32 9.84 4.63
C LEU A 307 2.32 8.71 5.67
N LEU A 308 2.85 8.96 6.87
CA LEU A 308 2.87 7.97 7.95
C LEU A 308 1.47 7.58 8.44
N GLN A 309 0.57 8.55 8.54
CA GLN A 309 -0.83 8.30 8.88
C GLN A 309 -1.51 7.43 7.81
N PHE A 310 -1.32 7.78 6.53
CA PHE A 310 -1.86 7.00 5.42
C PHE A 310 -1.32 5.58 5.40
N ILE A 311 -0.02 5.38 5.62
CA ILE A 311 0.61 4.06 5.73
C ILE A 311 -0.09 3.19 6.78
N THR A 312 -0.41 3.78 7.94
CA THR A 312 -1.12 3.06 9.01
C THR A 312 -2.52 2.64 8.57
N GLN A 313 -3.23 3.53 7.88
CA GLN A 313 -4.56 3.24 7.31
C GLN A 313 -4.50 2.15 6.24
N TYR A 314 -3.54 2.25 5.32
CA TYR A 314 -3.28 1.25 4.29
C TYR A 314 -2.99 -0.12 4.91
N ASN A 315 -2.11 -0.20 5.91
CA ASN A 315 -1.80 -1.46 6.59
C ASN A 315 -3.02 -2.05 7.30
N SER A 316 -3.84 -1.20 7.93
CA SER A 316 -5.10 -1.64 8.52
C SER A 316 -6.06 -2.24 7.47
N PHE A 317 -6.14 -1.62 6.29
CA PHE A 317 -6.93 -2.14 5.18
C PHE A 317 -6.40 -3.51 4.69
N ILE A 318 -5.09 -3.67 4.53
CA ILE A 318 -4.49 -4.95 4.12
C ILE A 318 -4.75 -6.04 5.16
N ASP A 319 -4.57 -5.73 6.45
CA ASP A 319 -4.82 -6.68 7.54
C ASP A 319 -6.31 -7.08 7.62
N GLN A 320 -7.23 -6.14 7.38
CA GLN A 320 -8.65 -6.45 7.26
C GLN A 320 -8.91 -7.37 6.06
N GLY A 321 -8.34 -7.05 4.89
CA GLY A 321 -8.42 -7.88 3.69
C GLY A 321 -7.98 -9.32 3.94
N SER A 322 -6.82 -9.53 4.58
CA SER A 322 -6.34 -10.88 4.93
C SER A 322 -7.36 -11.65 5.78
N LYS A 323 -7.91 -11.03 6.82
CA LYS A 323 -8.90 -11.65 7.71
C LYS A 323 -10.20 -12.03 6.98
N PHE A 324 -10.64 -11.22 6.02
CA PHE A 324 -11.79 -11.58 5.18
C PHE A 324 -11.49 -12.82 4.33
N TYR A 325 -10.33 -12.90 3.69
CA TYR A 325 -9.96 -14.09 2.90
C TYR A 325 -9.76 -15.34 3.76
N GLU A 326 -9.20 -15.22 4.96
CA GLU A 326 -9.13 -16.32 5.95
C GLU A 326 -10.53 -16.79 6.34
N LYS A 327 -11.46 -15.85 6.58
CA LYS A 327 -12.87 -16.17 6.84
C LYS A 327 -13.51 -16.91 5.65
N PHE A 328 -13.24 -16.48 4.42
CA PHE A 328 -13.74 -17.15 3.22
C PHE A 328 -13.19 -18.57 3.10
N ASP A 329 -11.93 -18.80 3.42
CA ASP A 329 -11.33 -20.12 3.43
C ASP A 329 -12.01 -21.05 4.44
N ILE A 330 -12.24 -20.56 5.67
CA ILE A 330 -12.98 -21.30 6.70
C ILE A 330 -14.40 -21.65 6.21
N MET A 331 -15.11 -20.70 5.61
CA MET A 331 -16.45 -20.92 5.07
C MET A 331 -16.47 -22.05 4.03
N LEU A 332 -15.55 -22.01 3.06
CA LEU A 332 -15.47 -23.02 1.99
C LEU A 332 -14.91 -24.38 2.45
N ASN A 333 -14.22 -24.42 3.58
CA ASN A 333 -13.76 -25.66 4.21
C ASN A 333 -14.78 -26.22 5.22
N SER A 334 -15.86 -25.49 5.50
CA SER A 334 -16.91 -25.92 6.44
C SER A 334 -17.96 -26.86 5.84
N TYR A 335 -17.89 -27.15 4.53
CA TYR A 335 -18.83 -28.05 3.86
C TYR A 335 -18.68 -29.51 4.35
N GLU A 336 -19.54 -29.90 5.30
CA GLU A 336 -19.48 -31.19 6.03
C GLU A 336 -19.43 -32.42 5.11
N ASN A 337 -20.18 -32.39 4.00
CA ASN A 337 -20.33 -33.54 3.10
C ASN A 337 -19.34 -33.54 1.92
N GLU A 338 -18.27 -32.72 1.99
CA GLU A 338 -17.31 -32.56 0.88
C GLU A 338 -16.72 -33.89 0.40
N GLN A 339 -16.39 -34.80 1.32
CA GLN A 339 -15.83 -36.12 0.97
C GLN A 339 -16.86 -37.02 0.28
N GLN A 340 -18.08 -37.08 0.83
CA GLN A 340 -19.17 -37.92 0.34
C GLN A 340 -19.66 -37.45 -1.04
N CYS A 341 -19.68 -36.14 -1.26
CA CYS A 341 -20.18 -35.51 -2.48
C CYS A 341 -19.09 -35.06 -3.46
N SER A 342 -17.84 -35.49 -3.25
CA SER A 342 -16.64 -35.02 -3.99
C SER A 342 -16.72 -35.10 -5.52
N SER A 343 -17.48 -36.06 -6.05
CA SER A 343 -17.70 -36.28 -7.49
C SER A 343 -18.77 -35.37 -8.11
N LYS A 344 -19.63 -34.75 -7.28
CA LYS A 344 -20.72 -33.85 -7.69
C LYS A 344 -20.44 -32.38 -7.41
N ILE A 345 -19.41 -32.08 -6.60
CA ILE A 345 -18.95 -30.70 -6.35
C ILE A 345 -18.38 -30.10 -7.64
N PRO A 346 -18.80 -28.89 -8.02
CA PRO A 346 -18.37 -28.27 -9.28
C PRO A 346 -16.88 -27.89 -9.24
N VAL A 347 -16.21 -27.99 -10.39
CA VAL A 347 -14.81 -27.57 -10.55
C VAL A 347 -14.61 -26.08 -10.22
N ALA A 348 -15.62 -25.25 -10.49
CA ALA A 348 -15.61 -23.83 -10.14
C ALA A 348 -15.46 -23.59 -8.63
N TYR A 349 -16.08 -24.43 -7.78
CA TYR A 349 -15.92 -24.33 -6.32
C TYR A 349 -14.50 -24.68 -5.86
N LYS A 350 -13.91 -25.75 -6.43
CA LYS A 350 -12.51 -26.12 -6.15
C LYS A 350 -11.54 -25.02 -6.59
N THR A 351 -11.83 -24.37 -7.73
CA THR A 351 -11.07 -23.22 -8.23
C THR A 351 -11.19 -22.02 -7.31
N LEU A 352 -12.40 -21.73 -6.81
CA LEU A 352 -12.64 -20.66 -5.84
C LEU A 352 -11.83 -20.86 -4.55
N LYS A 353 -11.83 -22.08 -3.97
CA LYS A 353 -11.00 -22.43 -2.81
C LYS A 353 -9.51 -22.14 -3.05
N LYS A 354 -9.00 -22.60 -4.19
CA LYS A 354 -7.59 -22.35 -4.57
C LYS A 354 -7.31 -20.85 -4.73
N ASN A 355 -8.21 -20.10 -5.36
CA ASN A 355 -8.04 -18.67 -5.56
C ASN A 355 -8.04 -17.90 -4.23
N ILE A 356 -8.87 -18.30 -3.27
CA ILE A 356 -8.88 -17.71 -1.92
C ILE A 356 -7.57 -17.99 -1.20
N SER A 357 -7.08 -19.23 -1.21
CA SER A 357 -5.77 -19.56 -0.62
C SER A 357 -4.64 -18.73 -1.24
N LEU A 358 -4.59 -18.61 -2.56
CA LEU A 358 -3.63 -17.75 -3.25
C LEU A 358 -3.80 -16.26 -2.89
N SER A 359 -5.03 -15.82 -2.62
CA SER A 359 -5.30 -14.44 -2.21
C SER A 359 -4.76 -14.17 -0.81
N ILE A 360 -4.93 -15.10 0.14
CA ILE A 360 -4.35 -15.00 1.49
C ILE A 360 -2.83 -14.81 1.39
N ASP A 361 -2.15 -15.60 0.57
CA ASP A 361 -0.70 -15.46 0.36
C ASP A 361 -0.33 -14.09 -0.20
N LYS A 362 -1.07 -13.58 -1.19
CA LYS A 362 -0.84 -12.24 -1.78
C LYS A 362 -1.06 -11.11 -0.77
N PHE A 363 -2.10 -11.20 0.06
CA PHE A 363 -2.35 -10.20 1.12
C PHE A 363 -1.23 -10.19 2.15
N ASN A 364 -0.68 -11.35 2.50
CA ASN A 364 0.42 -11.46 3.47
C ASN A 364 1.80 -11.12 2.90
N THR A 365 1.98 -11.12 1.58
CA THR A 365 3.29 -10.91 0.93
C THR A 365 3.30 -9.71 -0.01
N ALA A 366 2.58 -9.79 -1.13
CA ALA A 366 2.63 -8.80 -2.21
C ALA A 366 2.03 -7.45 -1.80
N TYR A 367 0.95 -7.44 -1.03
CA TYR A 367 0.21 -6.23 -0.69
C TYR A 367 0.63 -5.61 0.65
N LYS A 368 1.14 -6.42 1.58
CA LYS A 368 1.61 -5.97 2.89
C LYS A 368 3.03 -5.39 2.77
N PRO A 369 3.25 -4.11 3.09
CA PRO A 369 4.57 -3.52 3.15
C PRO A 369 5.15 -3.78 4.54
N ILE A 370 5.62 -5.01 4.76
CA ILE A 370 6.16 -5.47 6.06
C ILE A 370 7.34 -4.57 6.50
N GLU A 371 8.05 -4.02 5.52
CA GLU A 371 9.22 -3.15 5.62
C GLU A 371 8.89 -1.76 6.20
N ILE A 372 7.64 -1.34 6.10
CA ILE A 372 7.14 -0.03 6.54
C ILE A 372 6.59 -0.09 7.98
N ASN A 373 6.38 -1.29 8.54
CA ASN A 373 5.81 -1.44 9.87
C ASN A 373 6.83 -1.18 10.98
N GLY A 374 6.63 -0.08 11.73
CA GLY A 374 7.22 0.10 13.06
C GLY A 374 8.01 1.39 13.29
N SER A 375 8.70 1.42 14.43
CA SER A 375 9.50 2.53 14.95
C SER A 375 10.62 2.97 14.00
N LYS A 376 11.15 2.04 13.19
CA LYS A 376 12.27 2.29 12.25
C LYS A 376 11.91 3.29 11.15
N LEU A 377 10.69 3.24 10.61
CA LEU A 377 10.25 4.20 9.59
C LEU A 377 10.05 5.59 10.19
N LYS A 378 9.42 5.67 11.37
CA LYS A 378 9.29 6.94 12.11
C LYS A 378 10.67 7.51 12.44
N GLN A 379 11.61 6.68 12.86
CA GLN A 379 12.99 7.09 13.13
C GLN A 379 13.68 7.61 11.87
N LEU A 380 13.50 6.98 10.72
CA LEU A 380 14.13 7.43 9.47
C LEU A 380 13.48 8.72 8.91
N LEU A 381 12.16 8.88 9.09
CA LEU A 381 11.40 10.02 8.59
C LEU A 381 11.41 11.23 9.54
N TYR A 382 11.54 11.03 10.85
CA TYR A 382 11.65 12.13 11.83
C TYR A 382 13.06 12.33 12.37
N GLY A 383 13.91 11.30 12.38
CA GLY A 383 15.20 11.33 13.08
C GLY A 383 15.08 11.14 14.59
N ILE A 384 13.90 10.76 15.09
CA ILE A 384 13.63 10.54 16.51
C ILE A 384 13.79 9.06 16.77
N ASN A 385 14.77 8.69 17.60
CA ASN A 385 14.82 7.37 18.20
C ASN A 385 13.67 7.35 19.23
N GLU A 386 12.71 6.40 19.18
CA GLU A 386 11.63 6.31 20.19
C GLU A 386 12.17 6.03 21.64
N TYR A 387 13.49 6.00 21.80
CA TYR A 387 14.22 5.77 23.05
C TYR A 387 15.15 6.93 23.46
N GLU A 388 15.12 8.07 22.76
CA GLU A 388 15.74 9.36 23.16
C GLU A 388 14.65 10.39 23.44
#